data_AF-A0A7R9CC59-F1
#
_entry.id   AF-A0A7R9CC59-F1
#
_cell.length_a   1.000
_cell.length_b   1.000
_cell.length_c   1.000
_cell.angle_alpha   90.00
_cell.angle_beta   90.00
_cell.angle_gamma   90.00
#
_symmetry.space_group_name_H-M   'P 1'
#
loop_
_entity.id
_entity.type
_entity.pdbx_description
1 polymer ?
#
loop_
_entity_poly.entity_id
_entity_poly.type
_entity_poly.pdbx_seq_one_letter_code
_entity_poly.pdbx_strand_id
1 'polypeptide(L)'
;MRKSRFESRQSRMVELDWKKLSSLSPEDLTEEEKDDLYEKLIWYIPEPNTGSKKLFLLLKINQEVLKHKGEQLANALVVFSSTAEDGEIEVRISVESLETELDELAARQGEEEARTHQRLVEELDELRTKLSRYRAGEDHNGSTNSDIEELRQELARSESHNEELEAELKTREKDWLSEKREVEKLTSQLVSLEHEKDVLHRELAALQSEASEQQESRMRQTSPELGVEKQREMAESIRQKNKHISQLLNDLEGLEKENRVLQEKLTSLRDELSEATRHMTEVTGELTSLRHTCQEREDKLNTLEEQNFALRTQVKELVDQKLDRDSRLDHFSEALDTRVQEWKRVMEEKDAEIEELQSRLFLLAAQAPNIQIDTERSRVALLTQTLQKQEDQIEALQNKLAQATKELNEGAAIIEQLGSRRSKLKSSDIDAVAASQLKAVLQQTEERVRLLEGKLKDSEEDAQA
;
A
#
# COMPACT_ATOMS: atom_id res chain seq x y z
N MET A 1 -69.37 56.57 23.96
CA MET A 1 -70.10 55.48 24.67
C MET A 1 -69.41 54.92 25.93
N ARG A 2 -68.38 55.56 26.51
CA ARG A 2 -67.78 55.10 27.80
C ARG A 2 -68.16 55.93 29.03
N LYS A 3 -68.61 57.19 28.88
CA LYS A 3 -69.16 58.00 30.00
C LYS A 3 -70.49 57.46 30.55
N SER A 4 -71.34 56.90 29.69
CA SER A 4 -72.65 56.35 30.09
C SER A 4 -72.55 55.08 30.95
N ARG A 5 -71.47 54.29 30.86
CA ARG A 5 -71.32 53.08 31.70
C ARG A 5 -70.86 53.37 33.14
N PHE A 6 -70.25 54.53 33.39
CA PHE A 6 -69.83 54.94 34.73
C PHE A 6 -70.99 55.60 35.49
N GLU A 7 -71.80 56.42 34.80
CA GLU A 7 -73.01 57.02 35.37
C GLU A 7 -74.13 55.98 35.63
N SER A 8 -74.24 54.92 34.81
CA SER A 8 -75.19 53.82 35.08
C SER A 8 -74.84 52.94 36.28
N ARG A 9 -73.65 53.08 36.88
CA ARG A 9 -73.29 52.37 38.13
C ARG A 9 -73.54 53.19 39.40
N GLN A 10 -73.67 54.51 39.30
CA GLN A 10 -73.92 55.39 40.45
C GLN A 10 -75.38 55.46 40.92
N SER A 11 -76.33 54.80 40.23
CA SER A 11 -77.75 54.75 40.65
C SER A 11 -78.30 53.33 40.84
N ARG A 12 -77.49 52.37 41.32
CA ARG A 12 -78.05 51.22 42.03
C ARG A 12 -78.04 51.55 43.52
N MET A 13 -79.11 52.15 44.02
CA MET A 13 -79.44 51.99 45.45
C MET A 13 -79.64 50.50 45.67
N VAL A 14 -78.63 49.82 46.20
CA VAL A 14 -78.77 48.42 46.59
C VAL A 14 -79.62 48.42 47.85
N GLU A 15 -80.90 48.10 47.73
CA GLU A 15 -81.77 47.90 48.88
C GLU A 15 -81.32 46.62 49.60
N LEU A 16 -80.79 46.79 50.81
CA LEU A 16 -80.53 45.67 51.69
C LEU A 16 -81.85 45.11 52.22
N ASP A 17 -82.07 43.81 52.04
CA ASP A 17 -83.22 43.12 52.64
C ASP A 17 -83.02 43.02 54.16
N TRP A 18 -83.54 44.03 54.86
CA TRP A 18 -83.46 44.13 56.31
C TRP A 18 -84.14 42.98 57.03
N LYS A 19 -85.11 42.29 56.43
CA LYS A 19 -85.72 41.11 57.05
C LYS A 19 -84.74 39.96 57.07
N LYS A 20 -84.05 39.73 55.94
CA LYS A 20 -82.99 38.72 55.82
C LYS A 20 -81.80 39.04 56.72
N LEU A 21 -81.36 40.30 56.80
CA LEU A 21 -80.28 40.71 57.69
C LEU A 21 -80.64 40.58 59.18
N SER A 22 -81.88 40.92 59.55
CA SER A 22 -82.32 40.83 60.96
C SER A 22 -82.54 39.40 61.44
N SER A 23 -82.73 38.44 60.51
CA SER A 23 -82.80 37.01 60.83
C SER A 23 -81.43 36.34 60.92
N LEU A 24 -80.37 37.00 60.44
CA LEU A 24 -79.01 36.47 60.49
C LEU A 24 -78.34 36.86 61.81
N SER A 25 -77.77 35.87 62.49
CA SER A 25 -76.86 36.10 63.61
C SER A 25 -75.51 36.54 63.04
N PRO A 26 -74.97 37.71 63.39
CA PRO A 26 -73.68 38.16 62.88
C PRO A 26 -72.52 37.19 63.15
N GLU A 27 -72.65 36.37 64.20
CA GLU A 27 -71.59 35.45 64.67
C GLU A 27 -71.65 34.07 63.97
N ASP A 28 -72.75 33.75 63.28
CA ASP A 28 -72.99 32.43 62.66
C ASP A 28 -73.10 32.49 61.12
N LEU A 29 -72.54 33.52 60.49
CA LEU A 29 -72.53 33.67 59.03
C LEU A 29 -71.62 32.63 58.37
N THR A 30 -72.15 31.93 57.36
CA THR A 30 -71.36 31.01 56.53
C THR A 30 -70.42 31.78 55.57
N GLU A 31 -69.38 31.13 55.06
CA GLU A 31 -68.42 31.76 54.13
C GLU A 31 -69.09 32.26 52.84
N GLU A 32 -70.01 31.46 52.27
CA GLU A 32 -70.80 31.85 51.08
C GLU A 32 -71.67 33.08 51.36
N GLU A 33 -72.31 33.14 52.53
CA GLU A 33 -73.12 34.30 52.93
C GLU A 33 -72.27 35.54 53.17
N LYS A 34 -71.05 35.39 53.71
CA LYS A 34 -70.11 36.50 53.90
C LYS A 34 -69.66 37.09 52.57
N ASP A 35 -69.41 36.25 51.57
CA ASP A 35 -69.02 36.68 50.23
C ASP A 35 -70.17 37.37 49.47
N ASP A 36 -71.37 36.82 49.56
CA ASP A 36 -72.59 37.42 49.01
C ASP A 36 -72.94 38.77 49.66
N LEU A 37 -72.68 38.90 50.96
CA LEU A 37 -72.90 40.13 51.71
C LEU A 37 -71.82 41.17 51.44
N TYR A 38 -70.56 40.75 51.25
CA TYR A 38 -69.46 41.66 50.89
C TYR A 38 -69.79 42.46 49.63
N GLU A 39 -70.23 41.79 48.57
CA GLU A 39 -70.54 42.44 47.30
C GLU A 39 -71.68 43.47 47.45
N LYS A 40 -72.66 43.19 48.32
CA LYS A 40 -73.80 44.09 48.57
C LYS A 40 -73.45 45.24 49.53
N LEU A 41 -72.57 45.00 50.50
CA LEU A 41 -72.18 45.97 51.54
C LEU A 41 -71.20 47.02 51.02
N ILE A 42 -70.29 46.68 50.10
CA ILE A 42 -69.33 47.63 49.50
C ILE A 42 -70.02 48.84 48.85
N TRP A 43 -71.20 48.59 48.26
CA TRP A 43 -71.95 49.61 47.52
C TRP A 43 -73.15 50.17 48.30
N TYR A 44 -73.34 49.77 49.55
CA TYR A 44 -74.46 50.23 50.37
C TYR A 44 -74.16 51.57 51.06
N ILE A 45 -75.08 52.53 50.93
CA ILE A 45 -75.02 53.83 51.61
C ILE A 45 -76.21 53.91 52.58
N PRO A 46 -76.00 54.01 53.90
CA PRO A 46 -77.09 54.06 54.87
C PRO A 46 -77.89 55.37 54.76
N GLU A 47 -79.21 55.28 54.79
CA GLU A 47 -80.11 56.45 54.81
C GLU A 47 -80.04 57.19 56.15
N PRO A 48 -80.22 58.54 56.17
CA PRO A 48 -80.01 59.37 57.35
C PRO A 48 -80.93 59.08 58.55
N ASN A 49 -82.05 58.35 58.35
CA ASN A 49 -82.99 57.94 59.40
C ASN A 49 -82.89 56.44 59.78
N THR A 50 -81.78 55.78 59.45
CA THR A 50 -81.57 54.37 59.80
C THR A 50 -81.43 54.23 61.33
N GLY A 51 -82.33 53.45 61.94
CA GLY A 51 -82.33 53.25 63.40
C GLY A 51 -81.01 52.67 63.93
N SER A 52 -80.55 53.14 65.09
CA SER A 52 -79.26 52.78 65.69
C SER A 52 -79.00 51.26 65.79
N LYS A 53 -80.04 50.46 66.06
CA LYS A 53 -79.94 48.98 66.10
C LYS A 53 -79.57 48.35 64.76
N LYS A 54 -80.08 48.91 63.64
CA LYS A 54 -79.79 48.43 62.29
C LYS A 54 -78.35 48.78 61.87
N LEU A 55 -77.90 49.98 62.21
CA LEU A 55 -76.52 50.40 61.98
C LEU A 55 -75.52 49.56 62.77
N PHE A 56 -75.85 49.23 64.03
CA PHE A 56 -75.03 48.35 64.85
C PHE A 56 -74.92 46.94 64.26
N LEU A 57 -76.04 46.38 63.78
CA LEU A 57 -76.06 45.09 63.10
C LEU A 57 -75.23 45.11 61.81
N LEU A 58 -75.38 46.16 60.99
CA LEU A 58 -74.61 46.34 59.75
C LEU A 58 -73.11 46.45 60.03
N LEU A 59 -72.72 47.15 61.10
CA LEU A 59 -71.32 47.27 61.51
C LEU A 59 -70.75 45.92 61.94
N LYS A 60 -71.49 45.15 62.76
CA LYS A 60 -71.07 43.80 63.18
C LYS A 60 -70.92 42.85 61.99
N ILE A 61 -71.88 42.85 61.06
CA ILE A 61 -71.82 42.02 59.85
C ILE A 61 -70.65 42.44 58.96
N ASN A 62 -70.45 43.76 58.75
CA ASN A 62 -69.29 44.26 58.00
C ASN A 62 -67.96 43.84 58.65
N GLN A 63 -67.88 43.85 59.98
CA GLN A 63 -66.68 43.44 60.69
C GLN A 63 -66.37 41.95 60.46
N GLU A 64 -67.37 41.07 60.50
CA GLU A 64 -67.18 39.64 60.25
C GLU A 64 -66.88 39.32 58.78
N VAL A 65 -67.51 40.04 57.85
CA VAL A 65 -67.22 39.90 56.41
C VAL A 65 -65.80 40.38 56.09
N LEU A 66 -65.37 41.52 56.64
CA LEU A 66 -64.02 42.05 56.44
C LEU A 66 -62.96 41.14 57.09
N LYS A 67 -63.27 40.56 58.25
CA LYS A 67 -62.39 39.57 58.89
C LYS A 67 -62.21 38.34 58.01
N HIS A 68 -63.28 37.81 57.45
CA HIS A 68 -63.22 36.68 56.52
C HIS A 68 -62.42 37.00 55.24
N LYS A 69 -62.61 38.17 54.63
CA LYS A 69 -61.79 38.60 53.48
C LYS A 69 -60.33 38.80 53.85
N GLY A 70 -60.04 39.29 55.06
CA GLY A 70 -58.68 39.36 55.59
C GLY A 70 -58.03 37.99 55.75
N GLU A 71 -58.77 37.00 56.27
CA GLU A 71 -58.32 35.61 56.40
C GLU A 71 -58.10 34.94 55.03
N GLN A 72 -59.01 35.12 54.06
CA GLN A 72 -58.83 34.64 52.69
C GLN A 72 -57.55 35.19 52.04
N LEU A 73 -57.29 36.48 52.22
CA LEU A 73 -56.12 37.15 51.64
C LEU A 73 -54.81 36.70 52.33
N ALA A 74 -54.84 36.50 53.65
CA ALA A 74 -53.72 35.93 54.39
C ALA A 74 -53.40 34.50 53.93
N ASN A 75 -54.42 33.65 53.75
CA ASN A 75 -54.24 32.29 53.25
C ASN A 75 -53.68 32.27 51.82
N ALA A 76 -54.19 33.15 50.94
CA ALA A 76 -53.66 33.26 49.57
C ALA A 76 -52.19 33.70 49.57
N LEU A 77 -51.78 34.61 50.47
CA LEU A 77 -50.39 35.05 50.60
C LEU A 77 -49.47 33.93 51.11
N VAL A 78 -49.95 33.10 52.05
CA VAL A 78 -49.22 31.91 52.52
C VAL A 78 -49.02 30.90 51.39
N VAL A 79 -50.05 30.64 50.58
CA VAL A 79 -49.92 29.75 49.42
C VAL A 79 -48.95 30.33 48.38
N PHE A 80 -49.01 31.64 48.11
CA PHE A 80 -48.12 32.28 47.14
C PHE A 80 -46.65 32.23 47.60
N SER A 81 -46.41 32.46 48.90
CA SER A 81 -45.06 32.36 49.48
C SER A 81 -44.53 30.92 49.47
N SER A 82 -45.35 29.92 49.83
CA SER A 82 -44.92 28.52 49.76
C SER A 82 -44.60 28.08 48.33
N THR A 83 -45.40 28.48 47.33
CA THR A 83 -45.11 28.14 45.93
C THR A 83 -43.87 28.84 45.38
N ALA A 84 -43.53 30.02 45.89
CA ALA A 84 -42.30 30.72 45.51
C ALA A 84 -41.07 30.04 46.13
N GLU A 85 -41.16 29.63 47.40
CA GLU A 85 -40.11 28.88 48.09
C GLU A 85 -39.88 27.50 47.43
N ASP A 86 -40.94 26.78 47.06
CA ASP A 86 -40.83 25.50 46.35
C ASP A 86 -40.13 25.64 44.99
N GLY A 87 -40.46 26.70 44.23
CA GLY A 87 -39.79 27.00 42.95
C GLY A 87 -38.31 27.37 43.11
N GLU A 88 -37.95 28.11 44.17
CA GLU A 88 -36.55 28.40 44.49
C GLU A 88 -35.77 27.15 44.91
N ILE A 89 -36.40 26.24 45.68
CA ILE A 89 -35.80 24.97 46.09
C ILE A 89 -35.55 24.07 44.87
N GLU A 90 -36.50 23.98 43.93
CA GLU A 90 -36.35 23.17 42.73
C GLU A 90 -35.20 23.66 41.84
N VAL A 91 -35.09 24.99 41.64
CA VAL A 91 -33.97 25.59 40.90
C VAL A 91 -32.64 25.32 41.62
N ARG A 92 -32.61 25.44 42.95
CA ARG A 92 -31.37 25.19 43.72
C ARG A 92 -30.91 23.74 43.61
N ILE A 93 -31.83 22.76 43.68
CA ILE A 93 -31.51 21.34 43.49
C ILE A 93 -30.96 21.08 42.08
N SER A 94 -31.56 21.71 41.05
CA SER A 94 -31.06 21.56 39.68
C SER A 94 -29.67 22.17 39.50
N VAL A 95 -29.38 23.30 40.13
CA VAL A 95 -28.06 23.94 40.07
C VAL A 95 -27.03 23.09 40.82
N GLU A 96 -27.33 22.62 42.03
CA GLU A 96 -26.46 21.71 42.79
C GLU A 96 -26.17 20.41 42.00
N SER A 97 -27.15 19.84 41.31
CA SER A 97 -26.95 18.68 40.44
C SER A 97 -25.98 18.97 39.28
N LEU A 98 -26.14 20.11 38.61
CA LEU A 98 -25.26 20.51 37.51
C LEU A 98 -23.84 20.83 38.01
N GLU A 99 -23.70 21.43 39.19
CA GLU A 99 -22.40 21.65 39.82
C GLU A 99 -21.70 20.32 40.11
N THR A 100 -22.41 19.32 40.63
CA THR A 100 -21.82 17.98 40.85
C THR A 100 -21.41 17.29 39.55
N GLU A 101 -22.20 17.42 38.48
CA GLU A 101 -21.85 16.85 37.17
C GLU A 101 -20.60 17.53 36.57
N LEU A 102 -20.47 18.84 36.73
CA LEU A 102 -19.29 19.60 36.29
C LEU A 102 -18.02 19.18 37.07
N ASP A 103 -18.12 19.00 38.38
CA ASP A 103 -17.01 18.53 39.20
C ASP A 103 -16.59 17.10 38.82
N GLU A 104 -17.55 16.21 38.53
CA GLU A 104 -17.25 14.86 38.04
C GLU A 104 -16.55 14.87 36.68
N LEU A 105 -16.98 15.74 35.74
CA LEU A 105 -16.33 15.87 34.43
C LEU A 105 -14.91 16.41 34.57
N ALA A 106 -14.70 17.42 35.42
CA ALA A 106 -13.37 17.96 35.71
C ALA A 106 -12.44 16.89 36.32
N ALA A 107 -12.96 16.09 37.26
CA ALA A 107 -12.21 14.99 37.86
C ALA A 107 -11.85 13.91 36.83
N ARG A 108 -12.80 13.50 35.96
CA ARG A 108 -12.54 12.52 34.89
C ARG A 108 -11.50 13.03 33.91
N GLN A 109 -11.60 14.30 33.51
CA GLN A 109 -10.61 14.90 32.61
C GLN A 109 -9.21 14.90 33.26
N GLY A 110 -9.10 15.30 34.53
CA GLY A 110 -7.82 15.25 35.26
C GLY A 110 -7.26 13.82 35.41
N GLU A 111 -8.11 12.83 35.62
CA GLU A 111 -7.70 11.41 35.66
C GLU A 111 -7.25 10.90 34.28
N GLU A 112 -7.93 11.25 33.20
CA GLU A 112 -7.57 10.87 31.85
C GLU A 112 -6.24 11.51 31.41
N GLU A 113 -6.05 12.79 31.72
CA GLU A 113 -4.78 13.49 31.53
C GLU A 113 -3.65 12.84 32.35
N ALA A 114 -3.91 12.49 33.62
CA ALA A 114 -2.92 11.78 34.44
C ALA A 114 -2.58 10.39 33.88
N ARG A 115 -3.57 9.63 33.39
CA ARG A 115 -3.36 8.30 32.78
C ARG A 115 -2.59 8.37 31.47
N THR A 116 -2.87 9.36 30.62
CA THR A 116 -2.12 9.58 29.38
C THR A 116 -0.68 9.98 29.67
N HIS A 117 -0.46 10.89 30.62
CA HIS A 117 0.89 11.20 31.09
C HIS A 117 1.61 10.00 31.67
N GLN A 118 0.94 9.16 32.47
CA GLN A 118 1.54 7.96 33.03
C GLN A 118 1.92 6.95 31.94
N ARG A 119 1.06 6.72 30.93
CA ARG A 119 1.39 5.88 29.77
C ARG A 119 2.61 6.39 29.00
N LEU A 120 2.67 7.69 28.73
CA LEU A 120 3.82 8.31 28.05
C LEU A 120 5.11 8.17 28.87
N VAL A 121 5.03 8.29 30.19
CA VAL A 121 6.18 8.08 31.08
C VAL A 121 6.64 6.62 31.05
N GLU A 122 5.71 5.67 31.09
CA GLU A 122 6.01 4.23 30.96
C GLU A 122 6.66 3.91 29.59
N GLU A 123 6.12 4.46 28.49
CA GLU A 123 6.72 4.33 27.16
C GLU A 123 8.12 4.95 27.06
N LEU A 124 8.34 6.12 27.66
CA LEU A 124 9.65 6.76 27.71
C LEU A 124 10.66 5.92 28.51
N ASP A 125 10.23 5.31 29.62
CA ASP A 125 11.08 4.42 30.41
C ASP A 125 11.36 3.11 29.64
N GLU A 126 10.37 2.54 28.95
CA GLU A 126 10.58 1.40 28.07
C GLU A 126 11.58 1.70 26.96
N LEU A 127 11.42 2.82 26.25
CA LEU A 127 12.35 3.26 25.21
C LEU A 127 13.75 3.53 25.78
N ARG A 128 13.86 4.12 26.97
CA ARG A 128 15.14 4.28 27.68
C ARG A 128 15.77 2.94 28.02
N THR A 129 14.99 1.94 28.45
CA THR A 129 15.52 0.59 28.72
C THR A 129 15.92 -0.13 27.43
N LYS A 130 15.17 0.04 26.33
CA LYS A 130 15.52 -0.50 25.00
C LYS A 130 16.82 0.13 24.49
N LEU A 131 16.94 1.46 24.55
CA LEU A 131 18.18 2.18 24.22
C LEU A 131 19.37 1.79 25.12
N SER A 132 19.11 1.55 26.40
CA SER A 132 20.14 1.07 27.33
C SER A 132 20.57 -0.36 26.98
N ARG A 133 19.64 -1.24 26.55
CA ARG A 133 19.96 -2.58 26.05
C ARG A 133 20.76 -2.53 24.75
N TYR A 134 20.39 -1.66 23.80
CA TYR A 134 21.17 -1.44 22.57
C TYR A 134 22.56 -0.85 22.84
N ARG A 135 22.72 -0.01 23.87
CA ARG A 135 24.03 0.50 24.30
C ARG A 135 24.86 -0.50 25.10
N ALA A 136 24.25 -1.53 25.68
CA ALA A 136 24.91 -2.44 26.62
C ALA A 136 25.33 -3.79 26.04
N GLY A 137 25.02 -4.11 24.78
CA GLY A 137 25.40 -5.41 24.22
C GLY A 137 25.44 -5.46 22.69
N GLU A 138 26.66 -5.44 22.16
CA GLU A 138 27.01 -6.13 20.92
C GLU A 138 26.84 -7.66 21.09
N ASP A 139 26.76 -8.35 19.95
CA ASP A 139 26.58 -9.79 19.75
C ASP A 139 25.15 -10.31 19.89
N HIS A 140 24.35 -10.26 18.81
CA HIS A 140 23.52 -11.39 18.35
C HIS A 140 23.06 -11.17 16.90
N ASN A 141 23.85 -11.76 16.00
CA ASN A 141 23.59 -11.93 14.58
C ASN A 141 22.43 -12.94 14.40
N GLY A 142 21.22 -12.47 14.08
CA GLY A 142 20.11 -13.36 13.69
C GLY A 142 18.67 -12.90 13.98
N SER A 143 18.44 -11.96 14.91
CA SER A 143 17.06 -11.57 15.32
C SER A 143 16.62 -10.17 14.86
N THR A 144 17.50 -9.41 14.22
CA THR A 144 17.21 -8.01 13.87
C THR A 144 16.14 -7.85 12.79
N ASN A 145 15.99 -8.80 11.86
CA ASN A 145 14.99 -8.68 10.80
C ASN A 145 13.55 -8.89 11.28
N SER A 146 13.32 -9.76 12.28
CA SER A 146 11.98 -9.97 12.85
C SER A 146 11.54 -8.75 13.65
N ASP A 147 12.43 -8.23 14.50
CA ASP A 147 12.16 -7.06 15.32
C ASP A 147 11.99 -5.78 14.47
N ILE A 148 12.73 -5.64 13.37
CA ILE A 148 12.56 -4.54 12.42
C ILE A 148 11.22 -4.66 11.67
N GLU A 149 10.77 -5.87 11.34
CA GLU A 149 9.50 -6.08 10.66
C GLU A 149 8.31 -5.84 11.60
N GLU A 150 8.42 -6.22 12.88
CA GLU A 150 7.44 -5.90 13.92
C GLU A 150 7.32 -4.39 14.15
N LEU A 151 8.45 -3.67 14.25
CA LEU A 151 8.45 -2.20 14.35
C LEU A 151 7.86 -1.52 13.11
N ARG A 152 8.09 -2.07 11.92
CA ARG A 152 7.46 -1.57 10.68
C ARG A 152 5.96 -1.81 10.69
N GLN A 153 5.51 -2.95 11.20
CA GLN A 153 4.10 -3.25 11.31
C GLN A 153 3.41 -2.38 12.37
N GLU A 154 4.05 -2.11 13.50
CA GLU A 154 3.56 -1.18 14.52
C GLU A 154 3.53 0.27 14.00
N LEU A 155 4.54 0.68 13.25
CA LEU A 155 4.56 1.99 12.58
C LEU A 155 3.40 2.12 11.60
N ALA A 156 3.19 1.13 10.73
CA ALA A 156 2.08 1.12 9.78
C ALA A 156 0.70 1.13 10.47
N ARG A 157 0.54 0.44 11.61
CA ARG A 157 -0.68 0.50 12.42
C ARG A 157 -0.88 1.87 13.05
N SER A 158 0.18 2.49 13.56
CA SER A 158 0.11 3.85 14.12
C SER A 158 -0.17 4.89 13.05
N GLU A 159 0.38 4.73 11.84
CA GLU A 159 0.09 5.58 10.69
C GLU A 159 -1.39 5.46 10.28
N SER A 160 -1.91 4.23 10.14
CA SER A 160 -3.33 3.99 9.84
C SER A 160 -4.26 4.56 10.91
N HIS A 161 -3.91 4.43 12.19
CA HIS A 161 -4.72 5.00 13.27
C HIS A 161 -4.68 6.53 13.30
N ASN A 162 -3.54 7.14 12.97
CA ASN A 162 -3.45 8.59 12.82
C ASN A 162 -4.28 9.09 11.63
N GLU A 163 -4.29 8.37 10.52
CA GLU A 163 -5.15 8.69 9.37
C GLU A 163 -6.65 8.60 9.73
N GLU A 164 -7.05 7.60 10.49
CA GLU A 164 -8.42 7.47 11.03
C GLU A 164 -8.78 8.64 11.95
N LEU A 165 -7.90 9.00 12.89
CA LEU A 165 -8.11 10.15 13.79
C LEU A 165 -8.16 11.48 13.03
N GLU A 166 -7.32 11.66 12.01
CA GLU A 166 -7.38 12.84 11.13
C GLU A 166 -8.70 12.89 10.35
N ALA A 167 -9.21 11.74 9.92
CA ALA A 167 -10.51 11.67 9.25
C ALA A 167 -11.66 12.02 10.21
N GLU A 168 -11.64 11.50 11.44
CA GLU A 168 -12.61 11.83 12.49
C GLU A 168 -12.55 13.30 12.92
N LEU A 169 -11.36 13.89 12.98
CA LEU A 169 -11.22 15.33 13.25
C LEU A 169 -11.82 16.16 12.11
N LYS A 170 -11.58 15.77 10.85
CA LYS A 170 -12.17 16.44 9.69
C LYS A 170 -13.69 16.31 9.65
N THR A 171 -14.28 15.20 10.09
CA THR A 171 -15.74 15.07 10.19
C THR A 171 -16.29 15.91 11.33
N ARG A 172 -15.69 15.85 12.53
CA ARG A 172 -16.10 16.69 13.66
C ARG A 172 -15.98 18.18 13.37
N GLU A 173 -14.94 18.60 12.65
CA GLU A 173 -14.77 20.01 12.26
C GLU A 173 -15.88 20.47 11.30
N LYS A 174 -16.32 19.60 10.38
CA LYS A 174 -17.46 19.88 9.50
C LYS A 174 -18.77 19.99 10.27
N ASP A 175 -19.00 19.08 11.22
CA ASP A 175 -20.19 19.07 12.06
C ASP A 175 -20.23 20.32 12.94
N TRP A 176 -19.12 20.69 13.58
CA TRP A 176 -18.98 21.91 14.36
C TRP A 176 -19.22 23.18 13.50
N LEU A 177 -18.70 23.23 12.28
CA LEU A 177 -18.99 24.33 11.35
C LEU A 177 -20.46 24.38 10.92
N SER A 178 -21.16 23.23 10.87
CA SER A 178 -22.59 23.20 10.57
C SER A 178 -23.41 23.73 11.75
N GLU A 179 -23.09 23.29 12.96
CA GLU A 179 -23.72 23.73 14.21
C GLU A 179 -23.47 25.21 14.46
N LYS A 180 -22.25 25.71 14.22
CA LYS A 180 -21.93 27.13 14.30
C LYS A 180 -22.80 27.98 13.37
N ARG A 181 -23.04 27.52 12.14
CA ARG A 181 -23.94 28.22 11.20
C ARG A 181 -25.39 28.19 11.67
N GLU A 182 -25.83 27.14 12.36
CA GLU A 182 -27.17 27.07 12.95
C GLU A 182 -27.30 28.04 14.14
N VAL A 183 -26.30 28.11 15.01
CA VAL A 183 -26.24 29.08 16.10
C VAL A 183 -26.25 30.52 15.58
N GLU A 184 -25.50 30.82 14.51
CA GLU A 184 -25.50 32.14 13.84
C GLU A 184 -26.89 32.49 13.27
N LYS A 185 -27.62 31.50 12.73
CA LYS A 185 -29.01 31.71 12.29
C LYS A 185 -29.94 32.00 13.46
N LEU A 186 -29.88 31.20 14.53
CA LEU A 186 -30.73 31.40 15.72
C LEU A 186 -30.46 32.75 16.40
N THR A 187 -29.19 33.16 16.49
CA THR A 187 -28.83 34.48 17.02
C THR A 187 -29.36 35.62 16.14
N SER A 188 -29.29 35.51 14.80
CA SER A 188 -29.89 36.51 13.92
C SER A 188 -31.41 36.62 14.08
N GLN A 189 -32.09 35.49 14.33
CA GLN A 189 -33.54 35.46 14.60
C GLN A 189 -33.87 36.11 15.95
N LEU A 190 -33.11 35.83 17.00
CA LEU A 190 -33.28 36.47 18.31
C LEU A 190 -33.17 37.99 18.22
N VAL A 191 -32.16 38.50 17.50
CA VAL A 191 -31.98 39.94 17.30
C VAL A 191 -33.17 40.57 16.57
N SER A 192 -33.74 39.88 15.57
CA SER A 192 -34.93 40.38 14.87
C SER A 192 -36.16 40.45 15.78
N LEU A 193 -36.37 39.43 16.62
CA LEU A 193 -37.47 39.39 17.59
C LEU A 193 -37.31 40.44 18.69
N GLU A 194 -36.09 40.70 19.16
CA GLU A 194 -35.80 41.79 20.10
C GLU A 194 -36.12 43.16 19.48
N HIS A 195 -35.76 43.37 18.20
CA HIS A 195 -36.08 44.60 17.50
C HIS A 195 -37.60 44.80 17.36
N GLU A 196 -38.34 43.75 17.00
CA GLU A 196 -39.81 43.78 16.93
C GLU A 196 -40.45 44.09 18.28
N LYS A 197 -39.97 43.47 19.36
CA LYS A 197 -40.43 43.76 20.74
C LYS A 197 -40.25 45.24 21.08
N ASP A 198 -39.11 45.82 20.75
CA ASP A 198 -38.81 47.22 21.02
C ASP A 198 -39.69 48.17 20.19
N VAL A 199 -39.97 47.84 18.93
CA VAL A 199 -40.92 48.59 18.09
C VAL A 199 -42.32 48.59 18.72
N LEU A 200 -42.83 47.42 19.10
CA LEU A 200 -44.14 47.29 19.75
C LEU A 200 -44.22 48.05 21.08
N HIS A 201 -43.13 48.08 21.86
CA HIS A 201 -43.07 48.88 23.09
C HIS A 201 -43.15 50.38 22.80
N ARG A 202 -42.48 50.88 21.76
CA ARG A 202 -42.57 52.30 21.34
C ARG A 202 -43.98 52.66 20.87
N GLU A 203 -44.63 51.78 20.11
CA GLU A 203 -46.02 51.99 19.65
C GLU A 203 -47.03 52.03 20.80
N LEU A 204 -46.90 51.13 21.78
CA LEU A 204 -47.72 51.15 22.98
C LEU A 204 -47.59 52.46 23.77
N ALA A 205 -46.38 52.99 23.89
CA ALA A 205 -46.13 54.27 24.56
C ALA A 205 -46.76 55.46 23.81
N ALA A 206 -46.68 55.46 22.47
CA ALA A 206 -47.31 56.49 21.65
C ALA A 206 -48.83 56.51 21.80
N LEU A 207 -49.48 55.34 21.77
CA LEU A 207 -50.93 55.19 21.93
C LEU A 207 -51.43 55.63 23.32
N GLN A 208 -50.62 55.44 24.36
CA GLN A 208 -50.94 55.94 25.71
C GLN A 208 -50.89 57.47 25.79
N SER A 209 -49.92 58.11 25.12
CA SER A 209 -49.83 59.58 25.05
C SER A 209 -51.02 60.17 24.30
N GLU A 210 -51.39 59.59 23.16
CA GLU A 210 -52.51 60.04 22.33
C GLU A 210 -53.86 59.92 23.05
N ALA A 211 -54.05 58.87 23.86
CA ALA A 211 -55.24 58.71 24.69
C ALA A 211 -55.39 59.79 25.78
N SER A 212 -54.27 60.33 26.29
CA SER A 212 -54.26 61.42 27.28
C SER A 212 -54.67 62.76 26.65
N GLU A 213 -54.13 63.08 25.47
CA GLU A 213 -54.43 64.33 24.75
C GLU A 213 -55.90 64.44 24.32
N GLN A 214 -56.51 63.31 23.92
CA GLN A 214 -57.94 63.26 23.57
C GLN A 214 -58.88 63.49 24.77
N GLN A 215 -58.42 63.29 25.99
CA GLN A 215 -59.20 63.53 27.21
C GLN A 215 -59.20 65.01 27.61
N GLU A 216 -58.09 65.73 27.41
CA GLU A 216 -58.00 67.17 27.69
C GLU A 216 -58.81 68.01 26.70
N SER A 217 -58.83 67.61 25.43
CA SER A 217 -59.56 68.32 24.38
C SER A 217 -61.08 68.17 24.51
N ARG A 218 -61.57 67.12 25.17
CA ARG A 218 -63.01 66.94 25.51
C ARG A 218 -63.54 67.88 26.61
N MET A 219 -62.66 68.49 27.40
CA MET A 219 -63.06 69.36 28.52
C MET A 219 -63.28 70.83 28.11
N ARG A 220 -62.92 71.22 26.88
CA ARG A 220 -62.85 72.63 26.46
C ARG A 220 -64.04 73.15 25.64
N GLN A 221 -65.07 72.35 25.34
CA GLN A 221 -66.10 72.75 24.37
C GLN A 221 -67.52 72.76 24.95
N THR A 222 -67.91 73.87 25.59
CA THR A 222 -69.31 74.22 25.88
C THR A 222 -69.54 75.74 25.82
N SER A 223 -70.03 76.28 24.69
CA SER A 223 -70.88 77.51 24.62
C SER A 223 -71.39 77.78 23.19
N PRO A 224 -72.52 78.49 22.95
CA PRO A 224 -73.27 78.47 21.68
C PRO A 224 -73.27 79.78 20.86
N GLU A 225 -72.68 79.78 19.65
CA GLU A 225 -72.90 80.79 18.57
C GLU A 225 -73.37 80.11 17.24
N LEU A 226 -74.29 79.13 17.32
CA LEU A 226 -74.56 78.05 16.33
C LEU A 226 -74.93 78.39 14.85
N GLY A 227 -74.86 79.62 14.35
CA GLY A 227 -75.20 79.94 12.94
C GLY A 227 -73.98 80.17 12.07
N VAL A 228 -73.28 81.27 12.36
CA VAL A 228 -72.03 81.65 11.68
C VAL A 228 -70.87 80.80 12.20
N GLU A 229 -70.88 80.41 13.49
CA GLU A 229 -69.95 79.43 14.04
C GLU A 229 -70.09 78.09 13.32
N LYS A 230 -71.31 77.58 13.07
CA LYS A 230 -71.46 76.29 12.36
C LYS A 230 -70.96 76.32 10.93
N GLN A 231 -71.17 77.43 10.21
CA GLN A 231 -70.64 77.59 8.85
C GLN A 231 -69.12 77.80 8.85
N ARG A 232 -68.61 78.53 9.83
CA ARG A 232 -67.17 78.71 10.05
C ARG A 232 -66.52 77.40 10.45
N GLU A 233 -67.05 76.67 11.43
CA GLU A 233 -66.67 75.33 11.87
C GLU A 233 -66.76 74.31 10.73
N MET A 234 -67.80 74.37 9.89
CA MET A 234 -67.90 73.49 8.72
C MET A 234 -66.82 73.83 7.69
N ALA A 235 -66.56 75.11 7.42
CA ALA A 235 -65.48 75.55 6.55
C ALA A 235 -64.09 75.21 7.13
N GLU A 236 -63.90 75.38 8.44
CA GLU A 236 -62.71 75.02 9.20
C GLU A 236 -62.50 73.50 9.17
N SER A 237 -63.57 72.71 9.34
CA SER A 237 -63.56 71.25 9.25
C SER A 237 -63.24 70.78 7.85
N ILE A 238 -63.80 71.41 6.81
CA ILE A 238 -63.44 71.14 5.41
C ILE A 238 -61.97 71.50 5.17
N ARG A 239 -61.49 72.62 5.71
CA ARG A 239 -60.09 73.05 5.55
C ARG A 239 -59.12 72.10 6.26
N GLN A 240 -59.47 71.64 7.46
CA GLN A 240 -58.72 70.62 8.21
C GLN A 240 -58.73 69.27 7.48
N LYS A 241 -59.90 68.83 6.98
CA LYS A 241 -60.01 67.60 6.18
C LYS A 241 -59.20 67.69 4.89
N ASN A 242 -59.22 68.82 4.19
CA ASN A 242 -58.41 69.03 3.00
C ASN A 242 -56.92 69.02 3.33
N LYS A 243 -56.50 69.65 4.44
CA LYS A 243 -55.12 69.58 4.92
C LYS A 243 -54.71 68.13 5.22
N HIS A 244 -55.59 67.36 5.86
CA HIS A 244 -55.35 65.95 6.15
C HIS A 244 -55.31 65.10 4.88
N ILE A 245 -56.20 65.34 3.91
CA ILE A 245 -56.15 64.68 2.59
C ILE A 245 -54.83 64.98 1.89
N SER A 246 -54.37 66.23 1.90
CA SER A 246 -53.06 66.58 1.32
C SER A 246 -51.89 65.89 2.04
N GLN A 247 -51.96 65.73 3.37
CA GLN A 247 -50.97 64.95 4.12
C GLN A 247 -51.00 63.48 3.70
N LEU A 248 -52.18 62.85 3.68
CA LEU A 248 -52.34 61.46 3.26
C LEU A 248 -51.86 61.22 1.83
N LEU A 249 -52.09 62.17 0.90
CA LEU A 249 -51.59 62.08 -0.46
C LEU A 249 -50.06 62.15 -0.53
N ASN A 250 -49.44 63.03 0.26
CA ASN A 250 -47.97 63.10 0.35
C ASN A 250 -47.39 61.83 0.97
N ASP A 251 -48.03 61.30 2.01
CA ASP A 251 -47.62 60.05 2.67
C ASP A 251 -47.77 58.86 1.71
N LEU A 252 -48.87 58.80 0.94
CA LEU A 252 -49.06 57.81 -0.12
C LEU A 252 -47.97 57.92 -1.20
N GLU A 253 -47.63 59.13 -1.65
CA GLU A 253 -46.55 59.32 -2.62
C GLU A 253 -45.18 58.88 -2.07
N GLY A 254 -44.92 59.15 -0.78
CA GLY A 254 -43.72 58.67 -0.08
C GLY A 254 -43.65 57.15 -0.03
N LEU A 255 -44.73 56.51 0.42
CA LEU A 255 -44.86 55.05 0.48
C LEU A 255 -44.74 54.40 -0.90
N GLU A 256 -45.29 55.03 -1.95
CA GLU A 256 -45.13 54.54 -3.33
C GLU A 256 -43.68 54.59 -3.80
N LYS A 257 -42.92 55.65 -3.46
CA LYS A 257 -41.50 55.75 -3.80
C LYS A 257 -40.68 54.71 -3.04
N GLU A 258 -40.94 54.54 -1.75
CA GLU A 258 -40.29 53.51 -0.93
C GLU A 258 -40.57 52.10 -1.48
N ASN A 259 -41.81 51.82 -1.86
CA ASN A 259 -42.18 50.54 -2.44
C ASN A 259 -41.47 50.29 -3.79
N ARG A 260 -41.31 51.31 -4.63
CA ARG A 260 -40.49 51.19 -5.86
C ARG A 260 -39.03 50.86 -5.55
N VAL A 261 -38.41 51.54 -4.58
CA VAL A 261 -37.03 51.25 -4.16
C VAL A 261 -36.89 49.85 -3.59
N LEU A 262 -37.86 49.39 -2.79
CA LEU A 262 -37.88 48.02 -2.26
C LEU A 262 -38.04 46.99 -3.39
N GLN A 263 -38.87 47.26 -4.40
CA GLN A 263 -38.99 46.41 -5.58
C GLN A 263 -37.68 46.32 -6.36
N GLU A 264 -37.00 47.45 -6.58
CA GLU A 264 -35.69 47.49 -7.25
C GLU A 264 -34.64 46.68 -6.47
N LYS A 265 -34.57 46.85 -5.14
CA LYS A 265 -33.69 46.05 -4.27
C LYS A 265 -34.02 44.57 -4.30
N LEU A 266 -35.30 44.21 -4.32
CA LEU A 266 -35.73 42.82 -4.43
C LEU A 266 -35.31 42.23 -5.78
N THR A 267 -35.42 42.99 -6.87
CA THR A 267 -34.96 42.54 -8.18
C THR A 267 -33.44 42.38 -8.24
N SER A 268 -32.67 43.31 -7.67
CA SER A 268 -31.21 43.19 -7.67
C SER A 268 -30.73 42.00 -6.85
N LEU A 269 -31.28 41.80 -5.64
CA LEU A 269 -30.95 40.65 -4.80
C LEU A 269 -31.33 39.32 -5.47
N ARG A 270 -32.44 39.29 -6.22
CA ARG A 270 -32.83 38.12 -6.99
C ARG A 270 -31.82 37.81 -8.10
N ASP A 271 -31.35 38.83 -8.82
CA ASP A 271 -30.38 38.65 -9.90
C ASP A 271 -29.02 38.21 -9.35
N GLU A 272 -28.56 38.81 -8.25
CA GLU A 272 -27.34 38.40 -7.54
C GLU A 272 -27.41 36.95 -7.06
N LEU A 273 -28.55 36.53 -6.49
CA LEU A 273 -28.74 35.14 -6.06
C LEU A 273 -28.75 34.17 -7.25
N SER A 274 -29.35 34.57 -8.37
CA SER A 274 -29.33 33.79 -9.61
C SER A 274 -27.90 33.64 -10.16
N GLU A 275 -27.11 34.71 -10.13
CA GLU A 275 -25.70 34.68 -10.56
C GLU A 275 -24.83 33.83 -9.64
N ALA A 276 -24.98 33.98 -8.32
CA ALA A 276 -24.30 33.14 -7.34
C ALA A 276 -24.65 31.65 -7.52
N THR A 277 -25.92 31.34 -7.80
CA THR A 277 -26.37 29.97 -8.09
C THR A 277 -25.73 29.45 -9.39
N ARG A 278 -25.65 30.29 -10.43
CA ARG A 278 -25.00 29.95 -11.71
C ARG A 278 -23.52 29.63 -11.49
N HIS A 279 -22.79 30.48 -10.78
CA HIS A 279 -21.38 30.25 -10.45
C HIS A 279 -21.18 28.99 -9.61
N MET A 280 -22.06 28.72 -8.63
CA MET A 280 -22.01 27.49 -7.86
C MET A 280 -22.18 26.25 -8.76
N THR A 281 -23.10 26.29 -9.74
CA THR A 281 -23.26 25.18 -10.70
C THR A 281 -22.06 25.02 -11.63
N GLU A 282 -21.44 26.11 -12.08
CA GLU A 282 -20.23 26.09 -12.90
C GLU A 282 -19.05 25.45 -12.14
N VAL A 283 -18.77 25.94 -10.93
CA VAL A 283 -17.70 25.40 -10.08
C VAL A 283 -17.96 23.93 -9.74
N THR A 284 -19.22 23.54 -9.49
CA THR A 284 -19.57 22.13 -9.28
C THR A 284 -19.27 21.29 -10.52
N GLY A 285 -19.57 21.80 -11.72
CA GLY A 285 -19.19 21.17 -12.98
C GLY A 285 -17.68 21.02 -13.13
N GLU A 286 -16.92 22.08 -12.88
CA GLU A 286 -15.45 22.06 -12.94
C GLU A 286 -14.86 21.04 -11.95
N LEU A 287 -15.35 21.01 -10.71
CA LEU A 287 -14.94 20.03 -9.68
C LEU A 287 -15.19 18.59 -10.13
N THR A 288 -16.36 18.30 -10.73
CA THR A 288 -16.64 16.95 -11.24
C THR A 288 -15.73 16.57 -12.40
N SER A 289 -15.44 17.52 -13.31
CA SER A 289 -14.51 17.30 -14.42
C SER A 289 -13.07 17.06 -13.93
N LEU A 290 -12.60 17.86 -12.97
CA LEU A 290 -11.29 17.70 -12.36
C LEU A 290 -11.18 16.35 -11.65
N ARG A 291 -12.20 15.96 -10.89
CA ARG A 291 -12.27 14.65 -10.24
C ARG A 291 -12.13 13.51 -11.25
N HIS A 292 -12.82 13.60 -12.40
CA HIS A 292 -12.69 12.60 -13.45
C HIS A 292 -11.27 12.55 -14.03
N THR A 293 -10.65 13.70 -14.31
CA THR A 293 -9.27 13.74 -14.81
C THR A 293 -8.25 13.24 -13.80
N CYS A 294 -8.47 13.44 -12.49
CA CYS A 294 -7.63 12.87 -11.44
C CYS A 294 -7.73 11.34 -11.43
N GLN A 295 -8.95 10.79 -11.49
CA GLN A 295 -9.16 9.34 -11.56
C GLN A 295 -8.46 8.74 -12.79
N GLU A 296 -8.61 9.35 -13.96
CA GLU A 296 -7.92 8.87 -15.17
C GLU A 296 -6.39 8.88 -15.05
N ARG A 297 -5.83 9.85 -14.32
CA ARG A 297 -4.38 9.91 -14.08
C ARG A 297 -3.94 8.86 -13.06
N GLU A 298 -4.75 8.59 -12.05
CA GLU A 298 -4.52 7.53 -11.07
C GLU A 298 -4.51 6.15 -11.74
N ASP A 299 -5.50 5.87 -12.60
CA ASP A 299 -5.55 4.61 -13.36
C ASP A 299 -4.32 4.44 -14.27
N LYS A 300 -3.87 5.53 -14.92
CA LYS A 300 -2.62 5.54 -15.72
C LYS A 300 -1.38 5.33 -14.87
N LEU A 301 -1.34 5.88 -13.66
CA LEU A 301 -0.23 5.70 -12.73
C LEU A 301 -0.17 4.23 -12.27
N ASN A 302 -1.30 3.64 -11.88
CA ASN A 302 -1.40 2.23 -11.47
C ASN A 302 -0.92 1.29 -12.59
N THR A 303 -1.36 1.50 -13.83
CA THR A 303 -0.90 0.67 -14.96
C THR A 303 0.59 0.80 -15.25
N LEU A 304 1.18 2.00 -15.07
CA LEU A 304 2.62 2.20 -15.21
C LEU A 304 3.41 1.56 -14.06
N GLU A 305 2.88 1.57 -12.84
CA GLU A 305 3.48 0.90 -11.69
C GLU A 305 3.50 -0.62 -11.86
N GLU A 306 2.40 -1.21 -12.31
CA GLU A 306 2.32 -2.65 -12.64
C GLU A 306 3.35 -3.02 -13.73
N GLN A 307 3.47 -2.20 -14.78
CA GLN A 307 4.48 -2.40 -15.83
C GLN A 307 5.90 -2.28 -15.28
N ASN A 308 6.16 -1.30 -14.40
CA ASN A 308 7.47 -1.12 -13.79
C ASN A 308 7.84 -2.32 -12.92
N PHE A 309 6.89 -2.83 -12.14
CA PHE A 309 7.06 -4.02 -11.33
C PHE A 309 7.38 -5.25 -12.19
N ALA A 310 6.65 -5.45 -13.29
CA ALA A 310 6.90 -6.55 -14.23
C ALA A 310 8.30 -6.45 -14.86
N LEU A 311 8.71 -5.25 -15.31
CA LEU A 311 10.03 -5.03 -15.88
C LEU A 311 11.16 -5.24 -14.87
N ARG A 312 10.99 -4.78 -13.62
CA ARG A 312 11.97 -5.03 -12.54
C ARG A 312 12.12 -6.52 -12.26
N THR A 313 11.02 -7.26 -12.25
CA THR A 313 11.02 -8.71 -12.06
C THR A 313 11.75 -9.40 -13.20
N GLN A 314 11.47 -9.02 -14.45
CA GLN A 314 12.17 -9.55 -15.62
C GLN A 314 13.68 -9.25 -15.60
N VAL A 315 14.08 -8.03 -15.22
CA VAL A 315 15.49 -7.66 -15.07
C VAL A 315 16.16 -8.54 -14.01
N LYS A 316 15.50 -8.76 -12.88
CA LYS A 316 16.02 -9.62 -11.81
C LYS A 316 16.23 -11.06 -12.31
N GLU A 317 15.23 -11.64 -12.98
CA GLU A 317 15.33 -12.98 -13.55
C GLU A 317 16.47 -13.10 -14.57
N LEU A 318 16.66 -12.11 -15.43
CA LEU A 318 17.78 -12.08 -16.40
C LEU A 318 19.14 -11.98 -15.71
N VAL A 319 19.24 -11.20 -14.62
CA VAL A 319 20.46 -11.11 -13.81
C VAL A 319 20.76 -12.46 -13.15
N ASP A 320 19.76 -13.12 -12.56
CA ASP A 320 19.92 -14.44 -11.94
C ASP A 320 20.36 -15.49 -12.97
N GLN A 321 19.75 -15.49 -14.16
CA GLN A 321 20.16 -16.36 -15.27
C GLN A 321 21.60 -16.07 -15.74
N LYS A 322 22.00 -14.79 -15.79
CA LYS A 322 23.36 -14.42 -16.14
C LYS A 322 24.34 -14.95 -15.09
N LEU A 323 24.05 -14.79 -13.80
CA LEU A 323 24.89 -15.28 -12.71
C LEU A 323 25.04 -16.82 -12.73
N ASP A 324 23.97 -17.56 -13.03
CA ASP A 324 24.05 -19.02 -13.23
C ASP A 324 24.97 -19.38 -14.40
N ARG A 325 24.84 -18.68 -15.53
CA ARG A 325 25.71 -18.92 -16.70
C ARG A 325 27.17 -18.58 -16.42
N ASP A 326 27.44 -17.46 -15.75
CA ASP A 326 28.78 -17.05 -15.36
C ASP A 326 29.39 -18.10 -14.42
N SER A 327 28.64 -18.55 -13.42
CA SER A 327 29.07 -19.63 -12.51
C SER A 327 29.40 -20.91 -13.29
N ARG A 328 28.56 -21.31 -14.26
CA ARG A 328 28.83 -22.48 -15.10
C ARG A 328 30.09 -22.32 -15.96
N LEU A 329 30.34 -21.11 -16.48
CA LEU A 329 31.56 -20.81 -17.24
C LEU A 329 32.80 -20.88 -16.36
N ASP A 330 32.72 -20.44 -15.10
CA ASP A 330 33.82 -20.55 -14.14
C ASP A 330 34.15 -22.03 -13.88
N HIS A 331 33.14 -22.86 -13.63
CA HIS A 331 33.33 -24.32 -13.46
C HIS A 331 33.94 -24.98 -14.71
N PHE A 332 33.51 -24.57 -15.91
CA PHE A 332 34.11 -25.06 -17.15
C PHE A 332 35.56 -24.60 -17.31
N SER A 333 35.88 -23.37 -16.90
CA SER A 333 37.23 -22.82 -16.95
C SER A 333 38.16 -23.58 -16.00
N GLU A 334 37.72 -23.84 -14.76
CA GLU A 334 38.45 -24.68 -13.80
C GLU A 334 38.68 -26.11 -14.33
N ALA A 335 37.67 -26.72 -14.95
CA ALA A 335 37.79 -28.05 -15.55
C ALA A 335 38.78 -28.07 -16.74
N LEU A 336 38.83 -27.00 -17.53
CA LEU A 336 39.81 -26.86 -18.61
C LEU A 336 41.22 -26.64 -18.07
N ASP A 337 41.39 -25.79 -17.05
CA ASP A 337 42.69 -25.52 -16.44
C ASP A 337 43.28 -26.78 -15.80
N THR A 338 42.47 -27.55 -15.08
CA THR A 338 42.89 -28.86 -14.54
C THR A 338 43.32 -29.81 -15.64
N ARG A 339 42.57 -29.90 -16.75
CA ARG A 339 42.95 -30.74 -17.89
C ARG A 339 44.24 -30.28 -18.58
N VAL A 340 44.44 -28.97 -18.71
CA VAL A 340 45.67 -28.38 -19.26
C VAL A 340 46.86 -28.69 -18.35
N GLN A 341 46.70 -28.60 -17.04
CA GLN A 341 47.75 -28.99 -16.07
C GLN A 341 48.09 -30.47 -16.17
N GLU A 342 47.08 -31.35 -16.30
CA GLU A 342 47.31 -32.78 -16.53
C GLU A 342 48.12 -33.04 -17.81
N TRP A 343 47.79 -32.34 -18.92
CA TRP A 343 48.54 -32.48 -20.16
C TRP A 343 49.97 -31.95 -20.06
N LYS A 344 50.19 -30.83 -19.38
CA LYS A 344 51.54 -30.32 -19.09
C LYS A 344 52.36 -31.34 -18.32
N ARG A 345 51.79 -31.93 -17.26
CA ARG A 345 52.44 -33.00 -16.48
C ARG A 345 52.81 -34.20 -17.36
N VAL A 346 51.88 -34.67 -18.20
CA VAL A 346 52.15 -35.80 -19.11
C VAL A 346 53.25 -35.46 -20.11
N MET A 347 53.29 -34.23 -20.63
CA MET A 347 54.36 -33.77 -21.52
C MET A 347 55.71 -33.76 -20.78
N GLU A 348 55.77 -33.20 -19.57
CA GLU A 348 56.98 -33.20 -18.75
C GLU A 348 57.48 -34.63 -18.43
N GLU A 349 56.57 -35.55 -18.12
CA GLU A 349 56.89 -36.98 -17.92
C GLU A 349 57.46 -37.63 -19.19
N LYS A 350 56.89 -37.31 -20.35
CA LYS A 350 57.37 -37.82 -21.64
C LYS A 350 58.70 -37.20 -22.06
N ASP A 351 58.92 -35.92 -21.81
CA ASP A 351 60.20 -35.25 -22.06
C ASP A 351 61.30 -35.86 -21.17
N ALA A 352 61.01 -36.13 -19.89
CA ALA A 352 61.94 -36.82 -19.01
C ALA A 352 62.26 -38.26 -19.48
N GLU A 353 61.27 -39.02 -19.94
CA GLU A 353 61.47 -40.35 -20.53
C GLU A 353 62.34 -40.27 -21.80
N ILE A 354 62.12 -39.26 -22.65
CA ILE A 354 62.94 -39.02 -23.84
C ILE A 354 64.39 -38.70 -23.43
N GLU A 355 64.62 -37.85 -22.44
CA GLU A 355 65.96 -37.54 -21.92
C GLU A 355 66.66 -38.77 -21.33
N GLU A 356 65.95 -39.61 -20.60
CA GLU A 356 66.48 -40.88 -20.08
C GLU A 356 66.88 -41.83 -21.23
N LEU A 357 66.00 -42.01 -22.21
CA LEU A 357 66.26 -42.85 -23.38
C LEU A 357 67.42 -42.31 -24.22
N GLN A 358 67.51 -40.99 -24.43
CA GLN A 358 68.64 -40.34 -25.09
C GLN A 358 69.95 -40.57 -24.32
N SER A 359 69.93 -40.44 -22.99
CA SER A 359 71.09 -40.69 -22.13
C SER A 359 71.54 -42.16 -22.19
N ARG A 360 70.58 -43.10 -22.20
CA ARG A 360 70.87 -44.54 -22.35
C ARG A 360 71.43 -44.86 -23.73
N LEU A 361 70.89 -44.25 -24.80
CA LEU A 361 71.44 -44.38 -26.15
C LEU A 361 72.86 -43.81 -26.23
N PHE A 362 73.11 -42.66 -25.62
CA PHE A 362 74.44 -42.06 -25.53
C PHE A 362 75.42 -42.97 -24.78
N LEU A 363 75.00 -43.55 -23.64
CA LEU A 363 75.82 -44.50 -22.88
C LEU A 363 76.15 -45.75 -23.69
N LEU A 364 75.16 -46.35 -24.37
CA LEU A 364 75.36 -47.49 -25.26
C LEU A 364 76.31 -47.16 -26.42
N ALA A 365 76.14 -45.98 -27.04
CA ALA A 365 77.03 -45.50 -28.09
C ALA A 365 78.47 -45.27 -27.57
N ALA A 366 78.62 -44.74 -26.36
CA ALA A 366 79.92 -44.55 -25.71
C ALA A 366 80.58 -45.87 -25.27
N GLN A 367 79.78 -46.88 -24.90
CA GLN A 367 80.26 -48.24 -24.59
C GLN A 367 80.61 -49.06 -25.84
N ALA A 368 80.07 -48.69 -27.01
CA ALA A 368 80.40 -49.28 -28.31
C ALA A 368 81.14 -48.29 -29.24
N PRO A 369 82.27 -47.68 -28.84
CA PRO A 369 82.93 -46.69 -29.67
C PRO A 369 83.70 -47.39 -30.78
N ASN A 370 83.12 -47.47 -31.99
CA ASN A 370 83.77 -47.89 -33.25
C ASN A 370 84.40 -49.32 -33.29
N ILE A 371 84.71 -49.93 -32.15
CA ILE A 371 85.30 -51.27 -32.02
C ILE A 371 84.27 -52.30 -32.43
N GLN A 372 82.98 -52.16 -32.08
CA GLN A 372 81.95 -53.09 -32.56
C GLN A 372 81.69 -52.94 -34.07
N ILE A 373 81.69 -51.72 -34.60
CA ILE A 373 81.52 -51.51 -36.05
C ILE A 373 82.73 -52.04 -36.80
N ASP A 374 83.96 -51.82 -36.33
CA ASP A 374 85.17 -52.32 -36.98
C ASP A 374 85.36 -53.83 -36.78
N THR A 375 84.98 -54.40 -35.63
CA THR A 375 85.00 -55.86 -35.42
C THR A 375 83.92 -56.55 -36.24
N GLU A 376 82.70 -56.00 -36.30
CA GLU A 376 81.64 -56.56 -37.14
C GLU A 376 81.93 -56.33 -38.63
N ARG A 377 82.52 -55.20 -39.04
CA ARG A 377 83.03 -55.02 -40.41
C ARG A 377 84.15 -55.98 -40.75
N SER A 378 85.09 -56.21 -39.84
CA SER A 378 86.15 -57.21 -40.03
C SER A 378 85.59 -58.62 -40.08
N ARG A 379 84.56 -58.93 -39.28
CA ARG A 379 83.89 -60.23 -39.26
C ARG A 379 83.05 -60.45 -40.53
N VAL A 380 82.32 -59.44 -40.97
CA VAL A 380 81.59 -59.44 -42.25
C VAL A 380 82.58 -59.59 -43.40
N ALA A 381 83.70 -58.85 -43.42
CA ALA A 381 84.74 -58.99 -44.45
C ALA A 381 85.34 -60.40 -44.47
N LEU A 382 85.61 -60.99 -43.30
CA LEU A 382 86.10 -62.38 -43.20
C LEU A 382 85.04 -63.37 -43.71
N LEU A 383 83.77 -63.18 -43.34
CA LEU A 383 82.66 -64.01 -43.80
C LEU A 383 82.47 -63.90 -45.32
N THR A 384 82.53 -62.69 -45.88
CA THR A 384 82.50 -62.44 -47.32
C THR A 384 83.66 -63.14 -48.01
N GLN A 385 84.87 -63.10 -47.43
CA GLN A 385 86.02 -63.83 -47.99
C GLN A 385 85.83 -65.35 -47.93
N THR A 386 85.26 -65.89 -46.84
CA THR A 386 84.98 -67.32 -46.76
C THR A 386 83.87 -67.76 -47.71
N LEU A 387 82.85 -66.92 -47.92
CA LEU A 387 81.81 -67.15 -48.91
C LEU A 387 82.39 -67.15 -50.31
N GLN A 388 83.24 -66.17 -50.65
CA GLN A 388 83.92 -66.16 -51.95
C GLN A 388 84.75 -67.44 -52.18
N LYS A 389 85.52 -67.88 -51.18
CA LYS A 389 86.27 -69.15 -51.28
C LYS A 389 85.36 -70.36 -51.47
N GLN A 390 84.19 -70.36 -50.82
CA GLN A 390 83.20 -71.43 -51.00
C GLN A 390 82.57 -71.37 -52.38
N GLU A 391 82.27 -70.18 -52.91
CA GLU A 391 81.79 -69.98 -54.28
C GLU A 391 82.81 -70.47 -55.30
N ASP A 392 84.10 -70.11 -55.16
CA ASP A 392 85.18 -70.59 -56.02
C ASP A 392 85.31 -72.13 -55.96
N GLN A 393 85.13 -72.73 -54.78
CA GLN A 393 85.12 -74.19 -54.62
C GLN A 393 83.89 -74.83 -55.28
N ILE A 394 82.72 -74.23 -55.16
CA ILE A 394 81.49 -74.68 -55.83
C ILE A 394 81.68 -74.61 -57.34
N GLU A 395 82.25 -73.53 -57.87
CA GLU A 395 82.54 -73.37 -59.29
C GLU A 395 83.53 -74.46 -59.78
N ALA A 396 84.59 -74.72 -59.02
CA ALA A 396 85.52 -75.80 -59.35
C ALA A 396 84.85 -77.18 -59.34
N LEU A 397 83.97 -77.46 -58.37
CA LEU A 397 83.19 -78.70 -58.32
C LEU A 397 82.18 -78.79 -59.47
N GLN A 398 81.52 -77.69 -59.83
CA GLN A 398 80.63 -77.63 -61.00
C GLN A 398 81.39 -77.92 -62.29
N ASN A 399 82.59 -77.36 -62.45
CA ASN A 399 83.46 -77.65 -63.59
C ASN A 399 83.88 -79.12 -63.64
N LYS A 400 84.28 -79.71 -62.50
CA LYS A 400 84.56 -81.15 -62.41
C LYS A 400 83.36 -82.00 -62.73
N LEU A 401 82.15 -81.60 -62.30
CA LEU A 401 80.92 -82.34 -62.57
C LEU A 401 80.51 -82.22 -64.03
N ALA A 402 80.68 -81.04 -64.64
CA ALA A 402 80.50 -80.83 -66.07
C ALA A 402 81.50 -81.67 -66.89
N GLN A 403 82.76 -81.74 -66.46
CA GLN A 403 83.76 -82.62 -67.07
C GLN A 403 83.40 -84.09 -66.92
N ALA A 404 83.04 -84.54 -65.71
CA ALA A 404 82.60 -85.91 -65.46
C ALA A 404 81.35 -86.26 -66.27
N THR A 405 80.43 -85.30 -66.45
CA THR A 405 79.23 -85.47 -67.29
C THR A 405 79.60 -85.53 -68.77
N LYS A 406 80.60 -84.76 -69.21
CA LYS A 406 81.14 -84.85 -70.57
C LYS A 406 81.78 -86.22 -70.81
N GLU A 407 82.62 -86.70 -69.88
CA GLU A 407 83.22 -88.02 -69.91
C GLU A 407 82.16 -89.14 -69.83
N LEU A 408 81.10 -88.95 -69.05
CA LEU A 408 79.94 -89.88 -69.01
C LEU A 408 79.18 -89.88 -70.32
N ASN A 409 78.98 -88.72 -70.96
CA ASN A 409 78.33 -88.62 -72.26
C ASN A 409 79.20 -89.22 -73.36
N GLU A 410 80.53 -89.04 -73.31
CA GLU A 410 81.49 -89.71 -74.19
C GLU A 410 81.48 -91.22 -73.95
N GLY A 411 81.46 -91.66 -72.68
CA GLY A 411 81.30 -93.05 -72.28
C GLY A 411 79.96 -93.64 -72.72
N ALA A 412 78.86 -92.90 -72.61
CA ALA A 412 77.54 -93.27 -73.08
C ALA A 412 77.51 -93.34 -74.61
N ALA A 413 78.18 -92.44 -75.32
CA ALA A 413 78.35 -92.50 -76.77
C ALA A 413 79.19 -93.71 -77.19
N ILE A 414 80.22 -94.08 -76.42
CA ILE A 414 80.97 -95.32 -76.64
C ILE A 414 80.09 -96.54 -76.35
N ILE A 415 79.27 -96.52 -75.29
CA ILE A 415 78.30 -97.60 -74.98
C ILE A 415 77.22 -97.68 -76.07
N GLU A 416 76.78 -96.57 -76.64
CA GLU A 416 75.83 -96.52 -77.76
C GLU A 416 76.50 -97.00 -79.05
N GLN A 417 77.77 -96.69 -79.30
CA GLN A 417 78.56 -97.25 -80.39
C GLN A 417 78.80 -98.76 -80.21
N LEU A 418 79.06 -99.22 -78.98
CA LEU A 418 79.16 -100.63 -78.63
C LEU A 418 77.81 -101.33 -78.70
N GLY A 419 76.72 -100.65 -78.35
CA GLY A 419 75.34 -101.09 -78.51
C GLY A 419 74.94 -101.18 -79.98
N SER A 420 75.37 -100.23 -80.80
CA SER A 420 75.21 -100.21 -82.25
C SER A 420 76.10 -101.25 -82.94
N ARG A 421 77.28 -101.53 -82.41
CA ARG A 421 78.14 -102.66 -82.83
C ARG A 421 77.56 -103.99 -82.36
N ARG A 422 76.94 -104.06 -81.18
CA ARG A 422 76.28 -105.26 -80.63
C ARG A 422 74.94 -105.57 -81.32
N SER A 423 74.18 -104.56 -81.74
CA SER A 423 72.98 -104.72 -82.56
C SER A 423 73.33 -105.12 -84.00
N LYS A 424 74.47 -104.64 -84.53
CA LYS A 424 75.05 -105.11 -85.81
C LYS A 424 75.72 -106.49 -85.72
N LEU A 425 76.01 -107.02 -84.52
CA LEU A 425 76.58 -108.36 -84.30
C LEU A 425 75.54 -109.47 -84.02
N LYS A 426 74.24 -109.18 -84.13
CA LYS A 426 73.15 -110.18 -83.96
C LYS A 426 72.55 -110.70 -85.28
N SER A 427 73.22 -110.49 -86.41
CA SER A 427 72.84 -111.10 -87.68
C SER A 427 74.06 -111.45 -88.51
N SER A 428 74.19 -112.75 -88.78
CA SER A 428 75.14 -113.43 -89.68
C SER A 428 76.42 -113.95 -89.05
N ASP A 429 76.52 -115.27 -89.09
CA ASP A 429 77.69 -116.12 -88.84
C ASP A 429 78.95 -115.64 -89.58
N ILE A 430 80.10 -116.06 -89.02
CA ILE A 430 81.35 -116.51 -89.67
C ILE A 430 82.63 -116.00 -88.94
N ASP A 431 83.34 -117.00 -88.41
CA ASP A 431 84.80 -117.24 -88.41
C ASP A 431 85.68 -117.17 -87.14
N ALA A 432 86.18 -118.38 -86.84
CA ALA A 432 86.99 -118.82 -85.72
C ALA A 432 88.51 -118.72 -85.97
N VAL A 433 88.99 -117.59 -86.49
CA VAL A 433 90.44 -117.35 -86.72
C VAL A 433 90.98 -116.16 -85.89
N ALA A 434 90.11 -115.34 -85.29
CA ALA A 434 90.53 -114.20 -84.45
C ALA A 434 90.88 -114.57 -83.00
N ALA A 435 90.49 -115.76 -82.51
CA ALA A 435 90.64 -116.13 -81.10
C ALA A 435 92.06 -116.58 -80.71
N SER A 436 92.87 -117.08 -81.65
CA SER A 436 94.26 -117.50 -81.37
C SER A 436 95.27 -116.35 -81.49
N GLN A 437 94.98 -115.32 -82.28
CA GLN A 437 95.82 -114.13 -82.42
C GLN A 437 95.64 -113.15 -81.26
N LEU A 438 94.43 -113.01 -80.71
CA LEU A 438 94.18 -112.20 -79.51
C LEU A 438 94.87 -112.74 -78.26
N LYS A 439 95.10 -114.06 -78.16
CA LYS A 439 95.77 -114.66 -77.00
C LYS A 439 97.29 -114.43 -77.00
N ALA A 440 97.92 -114.38 -78.18
CA ALA A 440 99.34 -114.05 -78.32
C ALA A 440 99.62 -112.55 -78.08
N VAL A 441 98.72 -111.67 -78.55
CA VAL A 441 98.83 -110.22 -78.30
C VAL A 441 98.59 -109.89 -76.82
N LEU A 442 97.68 -110.61 -76.13
CA LEU A 442 97.45 -110.39 -74.70
C LEU A 442 98.70 -110.70 -73.86
N GLN A 443 99.37 -111.83 -74.12
CA GLN A 443 100.61 -112.18 -73.40
C GLN A 443 101.75 -111.19 -73.70
N GLN A 444 101.88 -110.73 -74.94
CA GLN A 444 102.87 -109.72 -75.30
C GLN A 444 102.56 -108.36 -74.64
N THR A 445 101.29 -108.00 -74.44
CA THR A 445 100.91 -106.79 -73.71
C THR A 445 101.09 -106.90 -72.21
N GLU A 446 100.87 -108.09 -71.62
CA GLU A 446 101.12 -108.32 -70.19
C GLU A 446 102.62 -108.23 -69.86
N GLU A 447 103.50 -108.77 -70.69
CA GLU A 447 104.95 -108.59 -70.54
C GLU A 447 105.38 -107.12 -70.70
N ARG A 448 104.72 -106.37 -71.60
CA ARG A 448 105.01 -104.95 -71.82
C ARG A 448 104.51 -104.06 -70.70
N VAL A 449 103.37 -104.38 -70.08
CA VAL A 449 102.87 -103.71 -68.87
C VAL A 449 103.80 -103.99 -67.70
N ARG A 450 104.24 -105.24 -67.51
CA ARG A 450 105.18 -105.58 -66.42
C ARG A 450 106.53 -104.85 -66.55
N LEU A 451 107.00 -104.64 -67.78
CA LEU A 451 108.25 -103.90 -68.06
C LEU A 451 108.07 -102.39 -67.90
N LEU A 452 106.86 -101.86 -68.11
CA LEU A 452 106.51 -100.46 -67.83
C LEU A 452 106.25 -100.21 -66.34
N GLU A 453 105.69 -101.17 -65.60
CA GLU A 453 105.56 -101.10 -64.14
C GLU A 453 106.92 -101.12 -63.45
N GLY A 454 107.89 -101.90 -63.95
CA GLY A 454 109.28 -101.83 -63.50
C GLY A 454 109.91 -100.45 -63.76
N LYS A 455 109.74 -99.90 -64.96
CA LYS A 455 110.25 -98.56 -65.29
C LYS A 455 109.53 -97.43 -64.54
N LEU A 456 108.24 -97.60 -64.23
CA LEU A 456 107.48 -96.63 -63.44
C LEU A 456 108.00 -96.63 -62.00
N LYS A 457 108.27 -97.81 -61.43
CA LYS A 457 108.83 -97.96 -60.10
C LYS A 457 110.26 -97.40 -60.01
N ASP A 458 111.10 -97.66 -61.01
CA ASP A 458 112.44 -97.07 -61.09
C ASP A 458 112.35 -95.53 -61.26
N SER A 459 111.37 -95.01 -62.02
CA SER A 459 111.15 -93.56 -62.15
C SER A 459 110.49 -92.91 -60.93
N GLU A 460 109.78 -93.67 -60.10
CA GLU A 460 109.24 -93.20 -58.82
C GLU A 460 110.32 -93.21 -57.72
N GLU A 461 111.25 -94.17 -57.75
CA GLU A 461 112.43 -94.21 -56.87
C GLU A 461 113.46 -93.11 -57.24
N ASP A 462 113.64 -92.79 -58.53
CA ASP A 462 114.46 -91.65 -58.99
C ASP A 462 113.81 -90.27 -58.78
N ALA A 463 112.49 -90.19 -58.55
CA ALA A 463 111.77 -88.95 -58.23
C ALA A 463 111.63 -88.69 -56.71
N GLN A 464 112.04 -89.65 -55.86
CA GLN A 464 112.08 -89.54 -54.40
C GLN A 464 113.51 -89.40 -53.83
N ALA A 465 114.53 -89.37 -54.68
CA ALA A 465 115.92 -88.97 -54.38
C ALA A 465 116.16 -87.51 -54.80
#